data_AF-A0A952XRY7-F1
#
_entry.id   AF-A0A952XRY7-F1
#
_cell.length_a   1.000
_cell.length_b   1.000
_cell.length_c   1.000
_cell.angle_alpha   90.00
_cell.angle_beta   90.00
_cell.angle_gamma   90.00
#
_symmetry.space_group_name_H-M   'P 1'
#
loop_
_entity.id
_entity.type
_entity.pdbx_description
1 polymer ?
#
loop_
_entity_poly.entity_id
_entity_poly.type
_entity_poly.pdbx_seq_one_letter_code
_entity_poly.pdbx_strand_id
1 'polypeptide(L)'
;MSITGDIEFDDFEIVFANGESLAFSALVGDSFVVNGKRVGASVYEVEEPADPVLENGNRLCGAGDVTYVASWGGSGDTTIVAVFTTAEAPASDAEMCASYTYE
;
A
#
# COMPACT_ATOMS: atom_id res chain seq x y z
N MET A 1 15.73 -2.81 2.64
CA MET A 1 16.02 -1.79 1.61
C MET A 1 14.72 -1.06 1.40
N SER A 2 14.59 0.16 1.93
CA SER A 2 13.40 0.98 1.74
C SER A 2 13.66 1.86 0.51
N ILE A 3 12.78 1.76 -0.49
CA ILE A 3 12.76 2.69 -1.62
C ILE A 3 11.92 3.86 -1.13
N THR A 4 12.58 4.92 -0.67
CA THR A 4 12.00 6.21 -0.33
C THR A 4 11.84 6.99 -1.63
N GLY A 5 10.64 6.95 -2.21
CA GLY A 5 10.17 7.98 -3.13
C GLY A 5 9.12 8.82 -2.41
N ASP A 6 9.05 10.11 -2.70
CA ASP A 6 7.93 10.93 -2.25
C ASP A 6 6.63 10.35 -2.81
N ILE A 7 5.67 10.04 -1.95
CA ILE A 7 4.30 9.70 -2.35
C ILE A 7 3.36 10.73 -1.78
N GLU A 8 2.30 11.03 -2.52
CA GLU A 8 1.12 11.70 -1.98
C GLU A 8 0.10 10.60 -1.69
N PHE A 9 -0.30 10.47 -0.43
CA PHE A 9 -1.27 9.47 0.02
C PHE A 9 -2.43 10.18 0.69
N ASP A 10 -3.62 9.95 0.16
CA ASP A 10 -4.88 10.43 0.71
C ASP A 10 -5.90 9.27 0.77
N ASP A 11 -7.10 9.53 1.28
CA ASP A 11 -8.19 8.57 1.37
C ASP A 11 -8.75 8.13 0.00
N PHE A 12 -8.36 8.82 -1.08
CA PHE A 12 -8.87 8.59 -2.44
C PHE A 12 -7.85 8.05 -3.42
N GLU A 13 -6.57 8.33 -3.26
CA GLU A 13 -5.53 7.79 -4.14
C GLU A 13 -4.15 7.82 -3.49
N ILE A 14 -3.25 7.01 -4.06
CA ILE A 14 -1.81 7.13 -3.86
C ILE A 14 -1.16 7.58 -5.17
N VAL A 15 -0.40 8.67 -5.13
CA VAL A 15 0.37 9.21 -6.25
C VAL A 15 1.86 8.96 -5.99
N PHE A 16 2.54 8.37 -6.97
CA PHE A 16 3.96 8.07 -6.93
C PHE A 16 4.78 9.20 -7.56
N ALA A 17 6.08 9.29 -7.20
CA ALA A 17 6.99 10.33 -7.68
C ALA A 17 7.07 10.49 -9.22
N ASN A 18 6.82 9.42 -9.99
CA ASN A 18 6.81 9.45 -11.46
C ASN A 18 5.48 9.97 -12.05
N GLY A 19 4.51 10.31 -11.21
CA GLY A 19 3.17 10.77 -11.59
C GLY A 19 2.17 9.64 -11.86
N GLU A 20 2.54 8.37 -11.74
CA GLU A 20 1.56 7.28 -11.72
C GLU A 20 0.76 7.33 -10.42
N SER A 21 -0.51 6.91 -10.46
CA SER A 21 -1.35 6.83 -9.27
C SER A 21 -2.23 5.58 -9.27
N LEU A 22 -2.72 5.24 -8.08
CA LEU A 22 -3.78 4.24 -7.89
C LEU A 22 -4.92 4.90 -7.11
N ALA A 23 -6.09 4.97 -7.73
CA ALA A 23 -7.30 5.44 -7.08
C ALA A 23 -7.89 4.35 -6.18
N PHE A 24 -8.50 4.76 -5.07
CA PHE A 24 -9.17 3.91 -4.11
C PHE A 24 -10.68 4.03 -4.29
N SER A 25 -11.35 2.88 -4.38
CA SER A 25 -12.81 2.81 -4.47
C SER A 25 -13.47 2.93 -3.08
N ALA A 26 -12.86 2.31 -2.06
CA ALA A 26 -13.41 2.27 -0.72
C ALA A 26 -12.34 2.02 0.36
N LEU A 27 -12.54 2.60 1.55
CA LEU A 27 -11.90 2.17 2.78
C LEU A 27 -12.66 0.94 3.33
N VAL A 28 -12.01 -0.22 3.30
CA VAL A 28 -12.59 -1.52 3.65
C VAL A 28 -12.16 -2.02 5.03
N GLY A 29 -11.21 -1.35 5.70
CA GLY A 29 -10.81 -1.68 7.07
C GLY A 29 -10.08 -0.57 7.80
N ASP A 30 -10.27 -0.51 9.13
CA ASP A 30 -9.65 0.45 10.06
C ASP A 30 -8.64 -0.20 11.04
N SER A 31 -8.39 -1.50 10.89
CA SER A 31 -7.40 -2.22 11.68
C SER A 31 -6.72 -3.32 10.88
N PHE A 32 -5.46 -3.60 11.21
CA PHE A 32 -4.63 -4.57 10.50
C PHE A 32 -3.75 -5.35 11.46
N VAL A 33 -3.39 -6.58 11.12
CA VAL A 33 -2.45 -7.38 11.92
C VAL A 33 -1.06 -7.28 11.31
N VAL A 34 -0.14 -6.68 12.05
CA VAL A 34 1.26 -6.51 11.66
C VAL A 34 2.13 -7.33 12.62
N ASN A 35 2.88 -8.31 12.10
CA ASN A 35 3.72 -9.20 12.92
C ASN A 35 2.96 -9.84 14.09
N GLY A 36 1.70 -10.24 13.85
CA GLY A 36 0.83 -10.86 14.85
C GLY A 36 0.22 -9.89 15.87
N LYS A 37 0.42 -8.57 15.74
CA LYS A 37 -0.19 -7.55 16.60
C LYS A 37 -1.21 -6.74 15.82
N ARG A 38 -2.41 -6.56 16.41
CA ARG A 38 -3.42 -5.66 15.84
C ARG A 38 -3.01 -4.21 16.06
N VAL A 39 -2.99 -3.43 14.99
CA VAL A 39 -2.71 -1.99 14.96
C VAL A 39 -3.85 -1.25 14.29
N GLY A 40 -3.99 0.05 14.57
CA GLY A 40 -4.83 0.92 13.76
C GLY A 40 -4.19 1.11 12.39
N ALA A 41 -4.98 0.94 11.34
CA ALA A 41 -4.50 0.95 9.97
C ALA A 41 -5.66 1.30 9.04
N SER A 42 -5.38 1.80 7.85
CA SER A 42 -6.39 2.00 6.82
C SER A 42 -6.17 0.99 5.70
N VAL A 43 -7.18 0.21 5.35
CA VAL A 43 -7.13 -0.74 4.23
C VAL A 43 -8.07 -0.25 3.14
N TYR A 44 -7.51 0.05 1.98
CA TYR A 44 -8.22 0.58 0.82
C TYR A 44 -8.28 -0.46 -0.29
N GLU A 45 -9.43 -0.53 -0.96
CA GLU A 45 -9.63 -1.25 -2.21
C GLU A 45 -9.27 -0.35 -3.39
N VAL A 46 -8.46 -0.85 -4.31
CA VAL A 46 -8.06 -0.13 -5.53
C VAL A 46 -9.21 -0.18 -6.54
N GLU A 47 -9.58 0.97 -7.10
CA GLU A 47 -10.69 1.08 -8.06
C GLU A 47 -10.40 0.35 -9.37
N GLU A 48 -9.19 0.57 -9.93
CA GLU A 48 -8.71 -0.11 -11.13
C GLU A 48 -7.39 -0.83 -10.79
N PRO A 49 -7.43 -2.15 -10.51
CA PRO A 49 -6.24 -2.88 -10.14
C PRO A 49 -5.14 -2.77 -11.20
N ALA A 50 -3.94 -2.40 -10.78
CA ALA A 50 -2.80 -2.22 -11.66
C ALA A 50 -1.46 -2.44 -10.94
N ASP A 51 -0.42 -2.74 -11.69
CA ASP A 51 0.97 -2.85 -11.21
C ASP A 51 1.88 -1.78 -11.85
N PRO A 52 1.77 -0.50 -11.44
CA PRO A 52 2.49 0.61 -12.05
C PRO A 52 4.01 0.49 -11.93
N VAL A 53 4.73 1.13 -12.84
CA VAL A 53 6.20 1.10 -12.93
C VAL A 53 6.78 2.37 -12.33
N LEU A 54 7.23 2.27 -11.08
CA LEU A 54 7.84 3.36 -10.31
C LEU A 54 9.05 3.99 -11.03
N GLU A 55 9.45 5.19 -10.59
CA GLU A 55 10.53 6.00 -11.20
C GLU A 55 11.82 5.21 -11.49
N ASN A 56 12.19 4.27 -10.63
CA ASN A 56 13.38 3.44 -10.78
C ASN A 56 13.22 2.25 -11.75
N GLY A 57 12.11 2.18 -12.49
CA GLY A 57 11.77 1.07 -13.39
C GLY A 57 11.27 -0.20 -12.69
N ASN A 58 11.14 -0.16 -11.36
CA ASN A 58 10.59 -1.27 -10.57
C ASN A 58 9.06 -1.20 -10.58
N ARG A 59 8.41 -2.36 -10.68
CA ARG A 59 6.96 -2.46 -10.48
C ARG A 59 6.61 -2.30 -9.00
N LEU A 60 5.42 -1.75 -8.73
CA LEU A 60 4.90 -1.54 -7.38
C LEU A 60 4.78 -2.86 -6.61
N CYS A 61 4.31 -3.91 -7.26
CA CYS A 61 4.21 -5.24 -6.69
C CYS A 61 5.13 -6.22 -7.44
N GLY A 62 5.14 -6.14 -8.77
CA GLY A 62 5.90 -7.03 -9.65
C GLY A 62 5.37 -8.47 -9.74
N ALA A 63 4.36 -8.82 -8.93
CA ALA A 63 3.72 -10.13 -8.89
C ALA A 63 2.31 -10.15 -9.51
N GLY A 64 1.77 -8.98 -9.90
CA GLY A 64 0.42 -8.84 -10.45
C GLY A 64 -0.20 -7.50 -10.07
N ASP A 65 -1.41 -7.27 -10.58
CA ASP A 65 -2.16 -6.04 -10.37
C ASP A 65 -2.55 -5.87 -8.90
N VAL A 66 -2.23 -4.71 -8.33
CA VAL A 66 -2.52 -4.38 -6.93
C VAL A 66 -4.01 -4.12 -6.78
N THR A 67 -4.65 -4.88 -5.90
CA THR A 67 -6.09 -4.82 -5.60
C THR A 67 -6.38 -4.14 -4.26
N TYR A 68 -5.44 -4.20 -3.31
CA TYR A 68 -5.59 -3.57 -2.01
C TYR A 68 -4.30 -2.87 -1.56
N VAL A 69 -4.48 -1.79 -0.81
CA VAL A 69 -3.41 -1.02 -0.18
C VAL A 69 -3.72 -0.88 1.30
N ALA A 70 -2.78 -1.22 2.18
CA ALA A 70 -2.91 -1.01 3.62
C ALA A 70 -1.87 -0.02 4.11
N SER A 71 -2.25 0.94 4.94
CA SER A 71 -1.36 1.90 5.56
C SER A 71 -1.45 1.88 7.09
N TRP A 72 -0.31 1.97 7.78
CA TRP A 72 -0.25 2.03 9.24
C TRP A 72 0.99 2.78 9.73
N GLY A 73 0.95 3.22 10.99
CA GLY A 73 2.09 3.88 11.63
C GLY A 73 3.24 2.90 11.90
N GLY A 74 4.44 3.27 11.46
CA GLY A 74 5.69 2.55 11.70
C GLY A 74 6.37 2.95 13.01
N SER A 75 7.70 2.91 13.01
CA SER A 75 8.51 3.40 14.14
C SER A 75 8.78 4.90 14.00
N GLY A 76 8.53 5.68 15.06
CA GLY A 76 8.65 7.14 15.00
C GLY A 76 7.51 7.76 14.21
N ASP A 77 7.81 8.78 13.41
CA ASP A 77 6.85 9.49 12.57
C ASP A 77 6.66 8.84 11.18
N THR A 78 7.09 7.58 11.03
CA THR A 78 7.01 6.87 9.75
C THR A 78 5.62 6.32 9.46
N THR A 79 5.25 6.30 8.19
CA THR A 79 4.07 5.59 7.68
C THR A 79 4.53 4.43 6.81
N ILE A 80 3.96 3.25 7.05
CA ILE A 80 4.20 2.06 6.24
C ILE A 80 2.99 1.86 5.32
N VAL A 81 3.25 1.64 4.04
CA VAL A 81 2.24 1.27 3.04
C VAL A 81 2.58 -0.10 2.49
N ALA A 82 1.67 -1.05 2.57
CA ALA A 82 1.79 -2.36 1.95
C ALA A 82 0.75 -2.53 0.84
N VAL A 83 1.13 -3.26 -0.19
CA VAL A 83 0.32 -3.53 -1.37
C VAL A 83 0.07 -5.02 -1.52
N PHE A 84 -1.11 -5.37 -2.03
CA PHE A 84 -1.62 -6.74 -2.10
C PHE A 84 -2.27 -7.00 -3.46
N THR A 85 -2.20 -8.24 -3.91
CA THR A 85 -2.83 -8.75 -5.15
C THR A 85 -3.92 -9.78 -4.85
N THR A 86 -4.39 -9.79 -3.59
CA THR A 86 -5.38 -10.76 -3.10
C THR A 86 -6.77 -10.45 -3.67
N ALA A 87 -7.59 -11.49 -3.85
CA ALA A 87 -8.96 -11.33 -4.29
C ALA A 87 -9.90 -10.83 -3.18
N GLU A 88 -9.53 -11.05 -1.92
CA GLU A 88 -10.26 -10.62 -0.74
C GLU A 88 -9.42 -9.59 0.04
N ALA A 89 -10.09 -8.70 0.77
CA ALA A 89 -9.44 -7.68 1.58
C ALA A 89 -8.47 -8.32 2.59
N PRO A 90 -7.20 -7.92 2.61
CA PRO A 90 -6.21 -8.50 3.50
C PRO A 90 -6.49 -8.12 4.95
N ALA A 91 -6.23 -9.04 5.87
CA ALA A 91 -6.34 -8.79 7.32
C ALA A 91 -4.97 -8.69 8.03
N SER A 92 -3.88 -9.03 7.33
CA SER A 92 -2.52 -9.05 7.89
C SER A 92 -1.42 -8.86 6.85
N ASP A 93 -0.21 -8.54 7.30
CA ASP A 93 0.98 -8.34 6.47
C ASP A 93 1.54 -9.62 5.81
N ALA A 94 0.92 -10.79 6.04
CA ALA A 94 1.42 -12.07 5.57
C ALA A 94 1.39 -12.25 4.04
N GLU A 95 0.42 -11.62 3.36
CA GLU A 95 0.20 -11.76 1.91
C GLU A 95 0.59 -10.49 1.13
N MET A 96 1.28 -9.55 1.77
CA MET A 96 1.77 -8.36 1.08
C MET A 96 2.80 -8.75 0.03
N CYS A 97 2.67 -8.20 -1.18
CA CYS A 97 3.67 -8.44 -2.21
C CYS A 97 4.81 -7.44 -2.15
N ALA A 98 4.55 -6.22 -1.71
CA ALA A 98 5.57 -5.22 -1.42
C ALA A 98 5.13 -4.31 -0.27
N SER A 99 6.11 -3.68 0.37
CA SER A 99 5.90 -2.70 1.43
C SER A 99 6.89 -1.55 1.30
N TYR A 100 6.41 -0.35 1.58
CA TYR A 100 7.13 0.90 1.50
C TYR A 100 7.05 1.62 2.83
N THR A 101 8.07 2.41 3.16
CA THR A 101 8.14 3.17 4.41
C THR A 101 8.47 4.60 4.06
N TYR A 102 7.69 5.52 4.61
CA TYR A 102 7.75 6.96 4.38
C TYR A 102 7.98 7.68 5.71
N GLU A 103 8.65 8.82 5.64
CA GLU A 103 8.98 9.73 6.75
C GLU A 103 8.33 11.10 6.53
#